data_AF-A0A661E4A2-F1
#
_entry.id   AF-A0A661E4A2-F1
#
_cell.length_a   1.000
_cell.length_b   1.000
_cell.length_c   1.000
_cell.angle_alpha   90.00
_cell.angle_beta   90.00
_cell.angle_gamma   90.00
#
_symmetry.space_group_name_H-M   'P 1'
#
loop_
_entity.id
_entity.type
_entity.pdbx_description
1 polymer ?
#
loop_
_entity_poly.entity_id
_entity_poly.type
_entity_poly.pdbx_seq_one_letter_code
_entity_poly.pdbx_strand_id
1 'polypeptide(L)'
;MIPLAWDPLVIQALSDIAPDDTEGAKIWWELYAPAIYAALLDSFSVSDSSGLRESDDIAGWIQDYLDRAPLTPAQDAWKKAGLLFIFIGGRYYTMKGLRVAPSQIFGSLNKALQVSNVSTSSLCTSLRNGTISLRAWQMQMKDNIIASNVAAGMSAAGGSMSGDIISALVGRIQFQLEHLDRFALALAAGMKLDGTVCRLMRMYVNSARGSFHAIDNLMKAGLGYTEYMNVLGAGEDHCTGGNSCPEVTAMGWQPVGTLTPIGSRKCMSNCLCRWAYRNSVTGEVWY
;
A
#
# COMPACT_ATOMS: atom_id res chain seq x y z
N MET A 1 7.38 -10.02 16.19
CA MET A 1 6.89 -8.79 16.85
C MET A 1 8.03 -7.79 16.82
N ILE A 2 7.94 -6.73 16.02
CA ILE A 2 8.90 -5.63 16.08
C ILE A 2 8.45 -4.76 17.25
N PRO A 3 9.25 -4.61 18.33
CA PRO A 3 8.87 -3.78 19.47
C PRO A 3 9.04 -2.31 19.08
N LEU A 4 7.95 -1.68 18.69
CA LEU A 4 7.88 -0.24 18.42
C LEU A 4 7.46 0.45 19.72
N ALA A 5 8.38 0.59 20.68
CA ALA A 5 8.24 1.58 21.74
C ALA A 5 8.84 2.90 21.22
N TRP A 6 7.99 3.77 20.69
CA TRP A 6 8.42 5.06 20.13
C TRP A 6 8.26 6.15 21.17
N ASP A 7 9.23 7.06 21.18
CA ASP A 7 9.17 8.27 22.01
C ASP A 7 7.98 9.13 21.58
N PRO A 8 7.07 9.52 22.49
CA PRO A 8 5.97 10.42 22.20
C PRO A 8 6.38 11.75 21.54
N LEU A 9 7.60 12.24 21.77
CA LEU A 9 8.15 13.43 21.10
C LEU A 9 8.47 13.20 19.62
N VAL A 10 8.86 11.97 19.24
CA VAL A 10 9.12 11.60 17.83
C VAL A 10 7.79 11.49 17.08
N ILE A 11 6.74 10.98 17.72
CA ILE A 11 5.39 10.91 17.13
C ILE A 11 4.80 12.31 16.94
N GLN A 12 4.96 13.20 17.93
CA GLN A 12 4.55 14.60 17.85
C GLN A 12 5.33 15.35 16.77
N ALA A 13 6.66 15.16 16.70
CA ALA A 13 7.48 15.73 15.63
C ALA A 13 7.06 15.21 14.24
N LEU A 14 6.68 13.94 14.10
CA LEU A 14 6.22 13.38 12.82
C LEU A 14 4.83 13.85 12.40
N SER A 15 3.97 14.26 13.34
CA SER A 15 2.71 14.95 13.01
C SER A 15 2.90 16.43 12.68
N ASP A 16 3.99 17.01 13.17
CA ASP A 16 4.30 18.44 13.04
C ASP A 16 5.24 18.73 11.85
N ILE A 17 5.97 17.73 11.35
CA ILE A 17 6.77 17.83 10.11
C ILE A 17 5.84 17.71 8.92
N ALA A 18 5.66 18.83 8.23
CA ALA A 18 4.96 18.88 6.97
C ALA A 18 5.68 17.97 5.94
N PRO A 19 4.95 17.10 5.20
CA PRO A 19 5.53 16.09 4.32
C PRO A 19 6.27 16.63 3.09
N ASP A 20 6.35 17.95 2.96
CA ASP A 20 7.12 18.70 1.97
C ASP A 20 8.56 19.02 2.42
N ASP A 21 8.92 18.78 3.69
CA ASP A 21 10.30 18.79 4.13
C ASP A 21 11.01 17.46 3.81
N THR A 22 12.07 17.56 3.03
CA THR A 22 13.07 16.51 2.74
C THR A 22 13.51 15.69 3.96
N GLU A 23 13.57 16.27 5.16
CA GLU A 23 13.95 15.58 6.40
C GLU A 23 12.82 14.68 6.91
N GLY A 24 11.56 15.13 6.81
CA GLY A 24 10.38 14.30 7.06
C GLY A 24 10.33 13.10 6.14
N ALA A 25 10.40 13.31 4.83
CA ALA A 25 10.37 12.23 3.84
C ALA A 25 11.49 11.19 4.06
N LYS A 26 12.66 11.61 4.54
CA LYS A 26 13.78 10.72 4.88
C LYS A 26 13.50 9.87 6.13
N ILE A 27 12.93 10.45 7.18
CA ILE A 27 12.56 9.71 8.40
C ILE A 27 11.46 8.68 8.08
N TRP A 28 10.50 9.05 7.23
CA TRP A 28 9.47 8.16 6.71
C TRP A 28 10.08 6.98 5.93
N TRP A 29 11.09 7.24 5.10
CA TRP A 29 11.82 6.24 4.32
C TRP A 29 12.61 5.26 5.20
N GLU A 30 13.31 5.77 6.21
CA GLU A 30 14.18 4.94 7.06
C GLU A 30 13.40 4.09 8.07
N LEU A 31 12.24 4.55 8.54
CA LEU A 31 11.49 3.85 9.58
C LEU A 31 10.42 2.87 9.06
N TYR A 32 9.75 3.20 7.95
CA TYR A 32 8.59 2.41 7.48
C TYR A 32 8.90 1.54 6.25
N ALA A 33 9.85 1.94 5.38
CA ALA A 33 10.28 1.12 4.25
C ALA A 33 10.81 -0.27 4.66
N PRO A 34 11.61 -0.43 5.74
CA PRO A 34 12.15 -1.74 6.11
C PRO A 34 11.07 -2.78 6.46
N ALA A 35 9.93 -2.37 7.04
CA ALA A 35 8.83 -3.27 7.36
C ALA A 35 8.07 -3.74 6.11
N ILE A 36 7.92 -2.84 5.13
CA ILE A 36 7.31 -3.11 3.83
C ILE A 36 8.19 -4.05 3.02
N TYR A 37 9.49 -3.75 2.96
CA TYR A 37 10.48 -4.63 2.36
C TYR A 37 10.52 -5.98 3.09
N ALA A 38 10.57 -6.04 4.42
CA ALA A 38 10.55 -7.31 5.15
C ALA A 38 9.32 -8.19 4.85
N ALA A 39 8.12 -7.60 4.74
CA ALA A 39 6.89 -8.32 4.38
C ALA A 39 6.84 -8.75 2.90
N LEU A 40 7.37 -7.90 2.00
CA LEU A 40 7.61 -8.24 0.61
C LEU A 40 8.55 -9.47 0.52
N LEU A 41 9.64 -9.47 1.27
CA LEU A 41 10.70 -10.48 1.19
C LEU A 41 10.28 -11.86 1.72
N ASP A 42 9.51 -11.92 2.80
CA ASP A 42 8.94 -13.19 3.30
C ASP A 42 7.94 -13.81 2.30
N SER A 43 7.46 -13.01 1.34
CA SER A 43 6.48 -13.42 0.34
C SER A 43 7.10 -13.87 -0.98
N PHE A 44 8.35 -13.49 -1.25
CA PHE A 44 9.07 -13.86 -2.46
C PHE A 44 10.01 -15.03 -2.15
N SER A 45 9.46 -16.24 -2.03
CA SER A 45 10.25 -17.40 -2.42
C SER A 45 10.52 -17.22 -3.92
N VAL A 46 11.77 -16.93 -4.27
CA VAL A 46 12.18 -16.81 -5.68
C VAL A 46 12.11 -18.20 -6.28
N SER A 47 10.92 -18.67 -6.65
CA SER A 47 10.79 -19.74 -7.62
C SER A 47 11.11 -19.10 -8.97
N ASP A 48 12.09 -19.65 -9.69
CA ASP A 48 12.52 -19.23 -11.03
C ASP A 48 11.38 -19.19 -12.08
N SER A 49 10.14 -19.52 -11.70
CA SER A 49 9.00 -19.75 -12.59
C SER A 49 7.97 -18.62 -12.68
N SER A 50 8.03 -17.57 -11.85
CA SER A 50 6.97 -16.53 -11.83
C SER A 50 7.29 -15.22 -12.57
N GLY A 51 8.55 -15.03 -12.99
CA GLY A 51 9.00 -13.82 -13.68
C GLY A 51 9.36 -14.08 -15.13
N LEU A 52 8.48 -13.68 -16.06
CA LEU A 52 8.77 -13.71 -17.49
C LEU A 52 10.00 -12.83 -17.80
N ARG A 53 10.94 -13.34 -18.59
CA ARG A 53 11.98 -12.54 -19.23
C ARG A 53 11.33 -11.82 -20.42
N GLU A 54 11.16 -10.51 -20.34
CA GLU A 54 11.11 -9.67 -21.54
C GLU A 54 12.55 -9.46 -21.98
N SER A 55 12.85 -9.80 -23.24
CA SER A 55 14.18 -9.70 -23.81
C SER A 55 14.56 -8.24 -24.05
N ASP A 56 15.43 -7.75 -23.18
CA ASP A 56 16.48 -6.74 -23.34
C ASP A 56 17.51 -7.06 -22.23
N ASP A 57 18.74 -6.56 -22.29
CA ASP A 57 19.74 -6.77 -21.21
C ASP A 57 19.39 -5.96 -19.95
N ILE A 58 18.23 -6.25 -19.35
CA ILE A 58 17.70 -5.58 -18.15
C ILE A 58 18.64 -5.81 -16.97
N ALA A 59 19.30 -6.97 -16.91
CA ALA A 59 20.31 -7.24 -15.88
C ALA A 59 21.53 -6.32 -16.05
N GLY A 60 22.03 -6.14 -17.28
CA GLY A 60 23.08 -5.16 -17.59
C GLY A 60 22.64 -3.72 -17.31
N TRP A 61 21.41 -3.34 -17.66
CA TRP A 61 20.86 -2.01 -17.35
C TRP A 61 20.76 -1.77 -15.85
N ILE A 62 20.31 -2.76 -15.08
CA ILE A 62 20.25 -2.72 -13.61
C ILE A 62 21.66 -2.51 -13.06
N GLN A 63 22.64 -3.25 -13.55
CA GLN A 63 24.03 -3.13 -13.10
C GLN A 63 24.59 -1.73 -13.40
N ASP A 64 24.39 -1.22 -14.62
CA ASP A 64 24.79 0.12 -15.05
C ASP A 64 24.05 1.24 -14.28
N TYR A 65 22.79 1.03 -13.89
CA TYR A 65 22.06 1.93 -13.00
C TYR A 65 22.70 1.97 -11.60
N LEU A 66 22.99 0.81 -11.02
CA LEU A 66 23.60 0.69 -9.68
C LEU A 66 25.04 1.23 -9.64
N ASP A 67 25.77 1.14 -10.75
CA ASP A 67 27.14 1.66 -10.86
C ASP A 67 27.17 3.19 -10.97
N ARG A 68 26.09 3.80 -11.48
CA ARG A 68 25.97 5.27 -11.64
C ARG A 68 25.30 5.96 -10.46
N ALA A 69 24.46 5.26 -9.69
CA ALA A 69 23.75 5.81 -8.54
C ALA A 69 24.24 5.15 -7.24
N PRO A 70 24.99 5.88 -6.37
CA PRO A 70 25.47 5.29 -5.12
C PRO A 70 24.29 4.87 -4.25
N LEU A 71 24.26 3.58 -3.91
CA LEU A 71 23.27 3.05 -2.98
C LEU A 71 23.47 3.66 -1.60
N THR A 72 22.38 3.99 -0.92
CA THR A 72 22.43 4.25 0.52
C THR A 72 22.91 3.01 1.27
N PRO A 73 23.49 3.14 2.49
CA PRO A 73 23.90 1.97 3.28
C PRO A 73 22.79 0.92 3.48
N ALA A 74 21.54 1.36 3.61
CA ALA A 74 20.38 0.47 3.72
C ALA A 74 20.10 -0.28 2.41
N GLN A 75 20.10 0.41 1.27
CA GLN A 75 19.93 -0.22 -0.04
C GLN A 75 21.08 -1.16 -0.38
N ASP A 76 22.31 -0.84 0.03
CA ASP A 76 23.47 -1.71 -0.13
C ASP A 76 23.35 -2.97 0.75
N ALA A 77 22.87 -2.83 2.00
CA ALA A 77 22.55 -3.98 2.85
C ALA A 77 21.45 -4.86 2.23
N TRP A 78 20.39 -4.25 1.68
CA TRP A 78 19.33 -4.98 0.96
C TRP A 78 19.85 -5.67 -0.29
N LYS A 79 20.68 -4.99 -1.09
CA LYS A 79 21.35 -5.59 -2.26
C LYS A 79 22.16 -6.81 -1.85
N LYS A 80 23.01 -6.69 -0.82
CA LYS A 80 23.86 -7.76 -0.31
C LYS A 80 23.07 -8.97 0.19
N ALA A 81 21.89 -8.73 0.76
CA ALA A 81 21.00 -9.78 1.21
C ALA A 81 20.09 -10.35 0.09
N GLY A 82 20.21 -9.87 -1.16
CA GLY A 82 19.37 -10.29 -2.29
C GLY A 82 17.94 -9.75 -2.25
N LEU A 83 17.71 -8.68 -1.48
CA LEU A 83 16.41 -8.15 -1.08
C LEU A 83 16.01 -6.88 -1.85
N LEU A 84 16.88 -6.40 -2.75
CA LEU A 84 16.64 -5.18 -3.51
C LEU A 84 15.80 -5.49 -4.75
N PHE A 85 14.67 -4.78 -4.88
CA PHE A 85 13.92 -4.71 -6.11
C PHE A 85 14.16 -3.35 -6.77
N ILE A 86 14.20 -3.34 -8.09
CA ILE A 86 14.40 -2.12 -8.88
C ILE A 86 13.12 -1.85 -9.65
N PHE A 87 12.68 -0.60 -9.63
CA PHE A 87 11.48 -0.16 -10.33
C PHE A 87 11.85 0.64 -11.57
N ILE A 88 11.45 0.15 -12.74
CA ILE A 88 11.80 0.70 -14.04
C ILE A 88 10.55 0.72 -14.90
N GLY A 89 10.21 1.88 -15.48
CA GLY A 89 9.07 1.99 -16.41
C GLY A 89 7.73 1.51 -15.83
N GLY A 90 7.51 1.65 -14.52
CA GLY A 90 6.28 1.19 -13.89
C GLY A 90 6.28 -0.29 -13.46
N ARG A 91 7.43 -0.98 -13.54
CA ARG A 91 7.55 -2.43 -13.32
C ARG A 91 8.63 -2.72 -12.28
N TYR A 92 8.40 -3.72 -11.42
CA TYR A 92 9.40 -4.21 -10.47
C TYR A 92 10.23 -5.33 -11.09
N TYR A 93 11.53 -5.31 -10.81
CA TYR A 93 12.49 -6.32 -11.21
C TYR A 93 13.31 -6.79 -10.01
N THR A 94 13.61 -8.07 -9.97
CA THR A 94 14.62 -8.63 -9.06
C THR A 94 16.01 -8.17 -9.51
N MET A 95 17.01 -8.31 -8.62
CA MET A 95 18.42 -8.07 -8.98
C MET A 95 18.94 -8.92 -10.15
N LYS A 96 18.27 -10.03 -10.48
CA LYS A 96 18.59 -10.88 -11.64
C LYS A 96 17.94 -10.38 -12.95
N GLY A 97 17.25 -9.25 -12.92
CA GLY A 97 16.48 -8.72 -14.05
C GLY A 97 15.16 -9.46 -14.30
N LEU A 98 14.73 -10.34 -13.38
CA LEU A 98 13.43 -11.01 -13.52
C LEU A 98 12.31 -10.05 -13.12
N ARG A 99 11.31 -9.88 -13.99
CA ARG A 99 10.13 -9.08 -13.69
C ARG A 99 9.33 -9.72 -12.56
N VAL A 100 8.92 -8.92 -11.59
CA VAL A 100 7.99 -9.31 -10.53
C VAL A 100 6.56 -9.13 -11.05
N ALA A 101 5.73 -10.16 -10.91
CA ALA A 101 4.35 -10.08 -11.35
C ALA A 101 3.56 -9.11 -10.45
N PRO A 102 2.70 -8.26 -11.02
CA PRO A 102 1.83 -7.34 -10.27
C PRO A 102 0.99 -8.03 -9.18
N SER A 103 0.52 -9.25 -9.45
CA SER A 103 -0.19 -10.08 -8.48
C SER A 103 0.66 -10.43 -7.25
N GLN A 104 1.99 -10.56 -7.39
CA GLN A 104 2.87 -10.85 -6.26
C GLN A 104 3.11 -9.59 -5.39
N ILE A 105 3.20 -8.41 -6.00
CA ILE A 105 3.28 -7.13 -5.27
C ILE A 105 2.02 -6.93 -4.45
N PHE A 106 0.86 -7.07 -5.10
CA PHE A 106 -0.43 -6.94 -4.42
C PHE A 106 -0.65 -8.03 -3.36
N GLY A 107 -0.24 -9.27 -3.63
CA GLY A 107 -0.26 -10.37 -2.66
C GLY A 107 0.59 -10.08 -1.43
N SER A 108 1.76 -9.48 -1.61
CA SER A 108 2.65 -9.08 -0.51
C SER A 108 2.10 -7.91 0.30
N LEU A 109 1.52 -6.91 -0.36
CA LEU A 109 0.77 -5.85 0.32
C LEU A 109 -0.36 -6.46 1.16
N ASN A 110 -1.14 -7.39 0.61
CA ASN A 110 -2.22 -8.04 1.35
C ASN A 110 -1.74 -8.77 2.59
N LYS A 111 -0.58 -9.44 2.54
CA LYS A 111 0.05 -10.06 3.71
C LYS A 111 0.48 -9.02 4.75
N ALA A 112 1.09 -7.91 4.33
CA ALA A 112 1.43 -6.81 5.23
C ALA A 112 0.17 -6.25 5.93
N LEU A 113 -0.92 -6.06 5.18
CA LEU A 113 -2.21 -5.64 5.75
C LEU A 113 -2.81 -6.69 6.68
N GLN A 114 -2.58 -7.99 6.46
CA GLN A 114 -3.00 -9.03 7.40
C GLN A 114 -2.28 -8.89 8.74
N VAL A 115 -0.98 -8.61 8.75
CA VAL A 115 -0.22 -8.34 9.98
C VAL A 115 -0.78 -7.12 10.71
N SER A 116 -1.04 -6.01 9.98
CA SER A 116 -1.67 -4.82 10.57
C SER A 116 -3.09 -5.09 11.08
N ASN A 117 -3.84 -5.99 10.44
CA ASN A 117 -5.16 -6.43 10.92
C ASN A 117 -5.08 -7.26 12.20
N VAL A 118 -4.05 -8.09 12.37
CA VAL A 118 -3.78 -8.82 13.62
C VAL A 118 -3.47 -7.83 14.75
N SER A 119 -2.57 -6.87 14.51
CA SER A 119 -2.28 -5.77 15.44
C SER A 119 -3.55 -5.02 15.83
N THR A 120 -4.35 -4.59 14.84
CA THR A 120 -5.62 -3.89 15.05
C THR A 120 -6.63 -4.70 15.88
N SER A 121 -6.71 -6.00 15.65
CA SER A 121 -7.60 -6.88 16.42
C SER A 121 -7.15 -7.03 17.87
N SER A 122 -5.83 -7.08 18.09
CA SER A 122 -5.22 -7.06 19.43
C SER A 122 -5.53 -5.74 20.14
N LEU A 123 -5.37 -4.59 19.47
CA LEU A 123 -5.72 -3.28 20.00
C LEU A 123 -7.20 -3.18 20.41
N CYS A 124 -8.12 -3.71 19.59
CA CYS A 124 -9.54 -3.73 19.94
C CYS A 124 -9.81 -4.56 21.21
N THR A 125 -9.19 -5.74 21.30
CA THR A 125 -9.33 -6.63 22.46
C THR A 125 -8.79 -5.96 23.72
N SER A 126 -7.63 -5.33 23.63
CA SER A 126 -7.01 -4.61 24.73
C SER A 126 -7.84 -3.42 25.20
N LEU A 127 -8.41 -2.64 24.27
CA LEU A 127 -9.31 -1.53 24.61
C LEU A 127 -10.57 -2.05 25.31
N ARG A 128 -11.19 -3.10 24.77
CA ARG A 128 -12.40 -3.71 25.34
C ARG A 128 -12.15 -4.29 26.74
N ASN A 129 -10.99 -4.89 26.96
CA ASN A 129 -10.62 -5.46 28.24
C ASN A 129 -10.12 -4.40 29.24
N GLY A 130 -10.03 -3.12 28.84
CA GLY A 130 -9.52 -2.04 29.68
C GLY A 130 -8.01 -2.11 29.95
N THR A 131 -7.26 -2.91 29.20
CA THR A 131 -5.80 -3.04 29.39
C THR A 131 -5.02 -1.89 28.74
N ILE A 132 -5.65 -1.14 27.83
CA ILE A 132 -5.13 0.12 27.29
C ILE A 132 -6.22 1.20 27.36
N SER A 133 -5.81 2.46 27.52
CA SER A 133 -6.72 3.59 27.49
C SER A 133 -7.21 3.90 26.08
N LEU A 134 -8.34 4.61 25.94
CA LEU A 134 -8.83 5.08 24.64
C LEU A 134 -7.78 5.92 23.90
N ARG A 135 -7.04 6.79 24.61
CA ARG A 135 -5.96 7.59 24.03
C ARG A 135 -4.82 6.71 23.51
N ALA A 136 -4.37 5.73 24.31
CA ALA A 136 -3.30 4.82 23.91
C ALA A 136 -3.71 3.94 22.72
N TRP A 137 -4.97 3.50 22.68
CA TRP A 137 -5.54 2.80 21.53
C TRP A 137 -5.54 3.69 20.27
N GLN A 138 -6.02 4.93 20.39
CA GLN A 138 -6.12 5.85 19.26
C GLN A 138 -4.76 6.11 18.63
N MET A 139 -3.72 6.38 19.44
CA MET A 139 -2.35 6.59 18.93
C MET A 139 -1.84 5.37 18.14
N GLN A 140 -1.95 4.16 18.70
CA GLN A 140 -1.51 2.95 18.00
C GLN A 140 -2.33 2.65 16.74
N MET A 141 -3.61 3.03 16.72
CA MET A 141 -4.42 2.96 15.50
C MET A 141 -3.96 3.96 14.43
N LYS A 142 -3.56 5.18 14.81
CA LYS A 142 -2.97 6.15 13.89
C LYS A 142 -1.72 5.58 13.23
N ASP A 143 -0.82 4.99 14.03
CA ASP A 143 0.40 4.34 13.53
C ASP A 143 0.09 3.23 12.53
N ASN A 144 -0.87 2.36 12.84
CA ASN A 144 -1.29 1.28 11.94
C ASN A 144 -1.87 1.82 10.61
N ILE A 145 -2.69 2.87 10.65
CA ILE A 145 -3.27 3.50 9.45
C ILE A 145 -2.16 4.10 8.58
N ILE A 146 -1.28 4.87 9.21
CA ILE A 146 -0.14 5.52 8.60
C ILE A 146 0.75 4.48 7.90
N ALA A 147 1.24 3.50 8.65
CA ALA A 147 2.17 2.49 8.16
C ALA A 147 1.56 1.69 7.00
N SER A 148 0.27 1.32 7.11
CA SER A 148 -0.43 0.55 6.08
C SER A 148 -0.62 1.34 4.78
N ASN A 149 -0.97 2.62 4.88
CA ASN A 149 -1.16 3.47 3.70
C ASN A 149 0.18 3.79 3.02
N VAL A 150 1.24 4.05 3.79
CA VAL A 150 2.59 4.23 3.22
C VAL A 150 3.08 2.95 2.56
N ALA A 151 2.87 1.79 3.19
CA ALA A 151 3.12 0.49 2.57
C ALA A 151 2.47 0.34 1.20
N ALA A 152 1.18 0.67 1.13
CA ALA A 152 0.43 0.63 -0.10
C ALA A 152 0.96 1.63 -1.14
N GLY A 153 1.17 2.89 -0.77
CA GLY A 153 1.66 3.93 -1.67
C GLY A 153 3.04 3.59 -2.25
N MET A 154 3.97 3.18 -1.39
CA MET A 154 5.32 2.76 -1.80
C MET A 154 5.30 1.54 -2.71
N SER A 155 4.45 0.55 -2.42
CA SER A 155 4.31 -0.66 -3.24
C SER A 155 3.71 -0.36 -4.63
N ALA A 156 2.91 0.70 -4.74
CA ALA A 156 2.38 1.14 -6.02
C ALA A 156 3.39 1.99 -6.81
N ALA A 157 4.12 2.85 -6.10
CA ALA A 157 5.03 3.83 -6.69
C ALA A 157 6.44 3.28 -7.02
N GLY A 158 6.72 2.00 -6.78
CA GLY A 158 8.06 1.49 -7.05
C GLY A 158 9.09 1.77 -5.96
N GLY A 159 8.65 2.22 -4.79
CA GLY A 159 9.54 2.80 -3.78
C GLY A 159 10.06 4.20 -4.15
N SER A 160 9.60 4.83 -5.23
CA SER A 160 9.95 6.24 -5.50
C SER A 160 8.69 7.07 -5.56
N MET A 161 8.52 7.98 -4.61
CA MET A 161 7.34 8.85 -4.54
C MET A 161 7.74 10.27 -4.97
N SER A 162 7.15 10.76 -6.05
CA SER A 162 7.22 12.18 -6.42
C SER A 162 6.42 13.04 -5.43
N GLY A 163 6.60 14.36 -5.46
CA GLY A 163 5.84 15.28 -4.62
C GLY A 163 4.32 15.13 -4.77
N ASP A 164 3.83 14.92 -6.00
CA ASP A 164 2.40 14.69 -6.27
C ASP A 164 1.88 13.39 -5.64
N ILE A 165 2.69 12.32 -5.70
CA ILE A 165 2.35 11.02 -5.08
C ILE A 165 2.31 11.16 -3.56
N ILE A 166 3.29 11.84 -2.97
CA ILE A 166 3.34 12.12 -1.53
C ILE A 166 2.09 12.91 -1.12
N SER A 167 1.76 13.99 -1.84
CA SER A 167 0.58 14.81 -1.56
C SER A 167 -0.72 14.00 -1.65
N ALA A 168 -0.88 13.19 -2.70
CA ALA A 168 -2.05 12.32 -2.87
C ALA A 168 -2.17 11.28 -1.74
N LEU A 169 -1.05 10.71 -1.30
CA LEU A 169 -1.01 9.75 -0.20
C LEU A 169 -1.33 10.41 1.16
N VAL A 170 -0.77 11.58 1.42
CA VAL A 170 -1.02 12.36 2.64
C VAL A 170 -2.50 12.71 2.77
N GLY A 171 -3.13 13.20 1.70
CA GLY A 171 -4.57 13.51 1.71
C GLY A 171 -5.43 12.30 2.05
N ARG A 172 -5.03 11.10 1.60
CA ARG A 172 -5.71 9.84 1.95
C ARG A 172 -5.50 9.45 3.41
N ILE A 173 -4.29 9.58 3.92
CA ILE A 173 -3.98 9.32 5.33
C ILE A 173 -4.79 10.26 6.21
N GLN A 174 -4.78 11.57 5.94
CA GLN A 174 -5.55 12.58 6.66
C GLN A 174 -7.04 12.23 6.70
N PHE A 175 -7.62 11.87 5.54
CA PHE A 175 -9.00 11.42 5.47
C PHE A 175 -9.29 10.24 6.42
N GLN A 176 -8.41 9.24 6.50
CA GLN A 176 -8.59 8.11 7.42
C GLN A 176 -8.43 8.52 8.89
N LEU A 177 -7.47 9.40 9.20
CA LEU A 177 -7.22 9.89 10.55
C LEU A 177 -8.39 10.72 11.09
N GLU A 178 -9.02 11.56 10.26
CA GLU A 178 -10.23 12.30 10.65
C GLU A 178 -11.38 11.37 11.01
N HIS A 179 -11.56 10.27 10.25
CA HIS A 179 -12.57 9.29 10.57
C HIS A 179 -12.26 8.54 11.86
N LEU A 180 -10.99 8.23 12.12
CA LEU A 180 -10.56 7.63 13.38
C LEU A 180 -10.81 8.57 14.56
N ASP A 181 -10.56 9.87 14.41
CA ASP A 181 -10.80 10.85 15.47
C ASP A 181 -12.29 10.97 15.80
N ARG A 182 -13.16 11.04 14.79
CA ARG A 182 -14.63 10.99 15.00
C ARG A 182 -15.06 9.69 15.67
N PHE A 183 -14.44 8.57 15.31
CA PHE A 183 -14.74 7.28 15.90
C PHE A 183 -14.30 7.20 17.37
N ALA A 184 -13.12 7.73 17.71
CA ALA A 184 -12.65 7.85 19.09
C ALA A 184 -13.60 8.70 19.95
N LEU A 185 -14.10 9.82 19.41
CA LEU A 185 -15.12 10.64 20.08
C LEU A 185 -16.42 9.85 20.33
N ALA A 186 -16.86 9.05 19.36
CA ALA A 186 -18.05 8.22 19.53
C ALA A 186 -17.86 7.14 20.61
N LEU A 187 -16.66 6.53 20.69
CA LEU A 187 -16.29 5.62 21.77
C LEU A 187 -16.31 6.31 23.15
N ALA A 188 -15.74 7.51 23.23
CA ALA A 188 -15.77 8.32 24.46
C ALA A 188 -17.21 8.68 24.88
N ALA A 189 -18.10 8.90 23.92
CA ALA A 189 -19.52 9.19 24.14
C ALA A 189 -20.37 7.95 24.49
N GLY A 190 -19.76 6.76 24.65
CA GLY A 190 -20.45 5.55 25.10
C GLY A 190 -20.91 4.62 23.98
N MET A 191 -20.37 4.73 22.76
CA MET A 191 -20.55 3.70 21.74
C MET A 191 -20.11 2.33 22.29
N LYS A 192 -20.96 1.32 22.13
CA LYS A 192 -20.71 -0.03 22.64
C LYS A 192 -19.52 -0.67 21.95
N LEU A 193 -18.53 -1.13 22.73
CA LEU A 193 -17.37 -1.89 22.26
C LEU A 193 -17.73 -3.36 21.99
N ASP A 194 -18.54 -3.60 20.96
CA ASP A 194 -18.89 -4.94 20.50
C ASP A 194 -18.10 -5.37 19.24
N GLY A 195 -18.46 -6.52 18.66
CA GLY A 195 -17.78 -7.06 17.46
C GLY A 195 -17.85 -6.13 16.23
N THR A 196 -18.82 -5.20 16.19
CA THR A 196 -18.96 -4.21 15.12
C THR A 196 -17.80 -3.23 15.16
N VAL A 197 -17.42 -2.75 16.35
CA VAL A 197 -16.32 -1.79 16.52
C VAL A 197 -15.01 -2.40 16.02
N CYS A 198 -14.67 -3.62 16.44
CA CYS A 198 -13.43 -4.25 15.98
C CYS A 198 -13.42 -4.46 14.45
N ARG A 199 -14.58 -4.72 13.83
CA ARG A 199 -14.70 -4.81 12.37
C ARG A 199 -14.46 -3.46 11.70
N LEU A 200 -15.03 -2.37 12.23
CA LEU A 200 -14.81 -1.01 11.73
C LEU A 200 -13.34 -0.60 11.82
N MET A 201 -12.66 -0.96 12.92
CA MET A 201 -11.23 -0.66 13.08
C MET A 201 -10.37 -1.24 11.95
N ARG A 202 -10.67 -2.49 11.53
CA ARG A 202 -9.97 -3.14 10.40
C ARG A 202 -10.22 -2.43 9.07
N MET A 203 -11.34 -1.72 8.91
CA MET A 203 -11.62 -0.97 7.69
C MET A 203 -10.60 0.15 7.47
N TYR A 204 -10.13 0.80 8.53
CA TYR A 204 -9.10 1.84 8.42
C TYR A 204 -7.77 1.30 7.89
N VAL A 205 -7.32 0.14 8.37
CA VAL A 205 -6.13 -0.52 7.84
C VAL A 205 -6.34 -1.00 6.41
N ASN A 206 -7.49 -1.63 6.15
CA ASN A 206 -7.82 -2.15 4.82
C ASN A 206 -8.00 -1.04 3.77
N SER A 207 -8.26 0.21 4.19
CA SER A 207 -8.35 1.37 3.30
C SER A 207 -7.07 1.61 2.49
N ALA A 208 -5.93 1.12 2.99
CA ALA A 208 -4.65 1.15 2.30
C ALA A 208 -4.69 0.51 0.90
N ARG A 209 -5.58 -0.46 0.64
CA ARG A 209 -5.78 -0.99 -0.72
C ARG A 209 -6.24 0.09 -1.69
N GLY A 210 -7.16 0.95 -1.25
CA GLY A 210 -7.61 2.10 -2.04
C GLY A 210 -6.47 3.09 -2.30
N SER A 211 -5.56 3.28 -1.35
CA SER A 211 -4.36 4.09 -1.53
C SER A 211 -3.39 3.48 -2.54
N PHE A 212 -3.15 2.16 -2.48
CA PHE A 212 -2.33 1.46 -3.49
C PHE A 212 -2.85 1.74 -4.90
N HIS A 213 -4.14 1.48 -5.15
CA HIS A 213 -4.69 1.65 -6.49
C HIS A 213 -4.79 3.10 -6.94
N ALA A 214 -4.94 4.05 -6.02
CA ALA A 214 -4.91 5.45 -6.37
C ALA A 214 -3.53 5.91 -6.81
N ILE A 215 -2.48 5.49 -6.10
CA ILE A 215 -1.11 5.79 -6.48
C ILE A 215 -0.73 5.05 -7.77
N ASP A 216 -1.12 3.78 -7.92
CA ASP A 216 -0.91 3.01 -9.13
C ASP A 216 -1.57 3.70 -10.34
N ASN A 217 -2.82 4.19 -10.21
CA ASN A 217 -3.46 4.99 -11.25
C ASN A 217 -2.65 6.22 -11.66
N LEU A 218 -2.11 6.98 -10.70
CA LEU A 218 -1.28 8.16 -10.97
C LEU A 218 0.00 7.77 -11.72
N MET A 219 0.65 6.68 -11.29
CA MET A 219 1.85 6.15 -11.95
C MET A 219 1.56 5.73 -13.39
N LYS A 220 0.45 5.03 -13.63
CA LYS A 220 0.08 4.55 -14.97
C LYS A 220 -0.35 5.70 -15.88
N ALA A 221 -1.04 6.70 -15.35
CA ALA A 221 -1.34 7.93 -16.09
C ALA A 221 -0.06 8.64 -16.54
N GLY A 222 0.94 8.76 -15.66
CA GLY A 222 2.25 9.35 -16.00
C GLY A 222 3.04 8.58 -17.07
N LEU A 223 2.76 7.29 -17.24
CA LEU A 223 3.34 6.43 -18.28
C LEU A 223 2.51 6.40 -19.58
N GLY A 224 1.45 7.21 -19.68
CA GLY A 224 0.62 7.30 -20.88
C GLY A 224 -0.44 6.20 -21.01
N TYR A 225 -0.73 5.44 -19.96
CA TYR A 225 -1.89 4.56 -19.95
C TYR A 225 -3.16 5.40 -19.75
N THR A 226 -4.09 5.31 -20.70
CA THR A 226 -5.28 6.18 -20.77
C THR A 226 -6.57 5.46 -20.42
N GLU A 227 -6.56 4.13 -20.40
CA GLU A 227 -7.72 3.29 -20.08
C GLU A 227 -7.36 2.29 -18.98
N TYR A 228 -8.38 1.85 -18.25
CA TYR A 228 -8.29 0.75 -17.29
C TYR A 228 -9.54 -0.14 -17.33
N MET A 229 -9.43 -1.34 -16.79
CA MET A 229 -10.58 -2.21 -16.53
C MET A 229 -10.42 -2.90 -15.18
N ASN A 230 -11.54 -3.22 -14.55
CA ASN A 230 -11.51 -3.99 -13.31
C ASN A 230 -11.21 -5.47 -13.58
N VAL A 231 -10.32 -6.04 -12.79
CA VAL A 231 -9.98 -7.47 -12.83
C VAL A 231 -10.33 -8.10 -11.49
N LEU A 232 -11.13 -9.16 -11.56
CA LEU A 232 -11.48 -10.01 -10.41
C LEU A 232 -10.36 -11.03 -10.17
N GLY A 233 -9.94 -11.23 -8.92
CA GLY A 233 -9.07 -12.35 -8.59
C GLY A 233 -9.83 -13.67 -8.58
N ALA A 234 -9.14 -14.73 -8.99
CA ALA A 234 -9.67 -16.08 -8.98
C ALA A 234 -9.77 -16.59 -7.53
N GLY A 235 -10.94 -17.11 -7.16
CA GLY A 235 -11.18 -17.63 -5.80
C GLY A 235 -11.31 -16.56 -4.71
N GLU A 236 -11.42 -15.28 -5.09
CA GLU A 236 -11.69 -14.19 -4.15
C GLU A 236 -13.19 -13.93 -4.00
N ASP A 237 -13.62 -13.55 -2.80
CA ASP A 237 -14.99 -13.10 -2.56
C ASP A 237 -15.21 -11.67 -3.06
N HIS A 238 -16.23 -11.50 -3.89
CA HIS A 238 -16.59 -10.21 -4.49
C HIS A 238 -17.97 -9.76 -4.00
N CYS A 239 -18.13 -8.45 -3.81
CA CYS A 239 -19.46 -7.91 -3.49
C CYS A 239 -20.42 -8.07 -4.67
N THR A 240 -21.73 -8.09 -4.39
CA THR A 240 -22.81 -8.26 -5.39
C THR A 240 -23.84 -7.13 -5.29
N GLY A 241 -24.58 -6.89 -6.37
CA GLY A 241 -25.61 -5.83 -6.48
C GLY A 241 -25.11 -4.55 -7.15
N GLY A 242 -25.77 -3.42 -6.91
CA GLY A 242 -25.36 -2.13 -7.46
C GLY A 242 -24.02 -1.64 -6.90
N ASN A 243 -23.23 -0.98 -7.74
CA ASN A 243 -21.86 -0.54 -7.50
C ASN A 243 -20.94 -1.68 -7.01
N SER A 244 -21.12 -2.87 -7.57
CA SER A 244 -20.40 -4.08 -7.17
C SER A 244 -19.17 -4.38 -8.05
N CYS A 245 -18.30 -5.28 -7.58
CA CYS A 245 -17.13 -5.67 -8.36
C CYS A 245 -17.49 -6.28 -9.72
N PRO A 246 -18.44 -7.23 -9.84
CA PRO A 246 -18.84 -7.77 -11.14
C PRO A 246 -19.45 -6.73 -12.08
N GLU A 247 -20.22 -5.77 -11.56
CA GLU A 247 -20.79 -4.69 -12.36
C GLU A 247 -19.72 -3.78 -12.95
N VAL A 248 -18.74 -3.37 -12.14
CA VAL A 248 -17.59 -2.58 -12.62
C VAL A 248 -16.73 -3.38 -13.61
N THR A 249 -16.59 -4.70 -13.42
CA THR A 249 -15.92 -5.58 -14.40
C THR A 249 -16.65 -5.64 -15.75
N ALA A 250 -17.98 -5.71 -15.73
CA ALA A 250 -18.80 -5.80 -16.94
C ALA A 250 -18.70 -4.55 -17.83
N MET A 251 -18.24 -3.41 -17.28
CA MET A 251 -17.99 -2.18 -18.05
C MET A 251 -16.78 -2.30 -19.00
N GLY A 252 -15.89 -3.28 -18.81
CA GLY A 252 -14.72 -3.48 -19.66
C GLY A 252 -13.70 -2.35 -19.56
N TRP A 253 -13.01 -2.07 -20.67
CA TRP A 253 -12.05 -0.97 -20.78
C TRP A 253 -12.77 0.38 -20.77
N GLN A 254 -12.34 1.25 -19.88
CA GLN A 254 -12.90 2.59 -19.69
C GLN A 254 -11.78 3.61 -19.52
N PRO A 255 -12.01 4.90 -19.80
CA PRO A 255 -11.01 5.94 -19.54
C PRO A 255 -10.59 5.96 -18.06
N VAL A 256 -9.30 6.18 -17.78
CA VAL A 256 -8.81 6.27 -16.40
C VAL A 256 -9.57 7.37 -15.65
N GLY A 257 -10.11 7.04 -14.48
CA GLY A 257 -10.87 7.95 -13.62
C GLY A 257 -12.39 7.83 -13.72
N THR A 258 -12.94 7.04 -14.66
CA THR A 258 -14.40 6.93 -14.84
C THR A 258 -15.05 5.77 -14.09
N LEU A 259 -14.31 4.70 -13.77
CA LEU A 259 -14.81 3.55 -13.01
C LEU A 259 -14.83 3.86 -11.51
N THR A 260 -15.79 3.28 -10.79
CA THR A 260 -15.81 3.37 -9.32
C THR A 260 -14.48 2.86 -8.73
N PRO A 261 -13.76 3.69 -7.96
CA PRO A 261 -12.46 3.32 -7.41
C PRO A 261 -12.52 2.06 -6.53
N ILE A 262 -11.48 1.22 -6.63
CA ILE A 262 -11.24 0.15 -5.67
C ILE A 262 -11.12 0.77 -4.27
N GLY A 263 -11.81 0.19 -3.29
CA GLY A 263 -11.95 0.79 -1.95
C GLY A 263 -13.22 1.63 -1.74
N SER A 264 -13.90 2.03 -2.83
CA SER A 264 -15.13 2.86 -2.79
C SER A 264 -16.38 2.16 -3.36
N ARG A 265 -16.25 0.87 -3.69
CA ARG A 265 -17.35 0.00 -4.13
C ARG A 265 -18.14 -0.51 -2.93
N LYS A 266 -19.18 -1.33 -3.15
CA LYS A 266 -19.98 -1.91 -2.06
C LYS A 266 -19.17 -2.72 -1.03
N CYS A 267 -18.06 -3.36 -1.43
CA CYS A 267 -17.13 -4.02 -0.50
C CYS A 267 -16.19 -3.05 0.25
N MET A 268 -16.20 -1.77 -0.09
CA MET A 268 -15.41 -0.70 0.53
C MET A 268 -13.92 -1.08 0.59
N SER A 269 -13.27 -0.86 1.72
CA SER A 269 -11.87 -1.20 2.02
C SER A 269 -11.54 -2.70 1.86
N ASN A 270 -12.54 -3.59 1.84
CA ASN A 270 -12.34 -5.03 1.67
C ASN A 270 -12.30 -5.47 0.20
N CYS A 271 -12.32 -4.54 -0.75
CA CYS A 271 -12.19 -4.85 -2.17
C CYS A 271 -10.82 -5.49 -2.46
N LEU A 272 -10.82 -6.68 -3.07
CA LEU A 272 -9.62 -7.41 -3.50
C LEU A 272 -9.35 -7.33 -5.00
N CYS A 273 -10.21 -6.62 -5.74
CA CYS A 273 -10.01 -6.43 -7.16
C CYS A 273 -8.73 -5.65 -7.46
N ARG A 274 -8.34 -5.67 -8.72
CA ARG A 274 -7.19 -4.94 -9.26
C ARG A 274 -7.54 -4.25 -10.57
N TRP A 275 -6.69 -3.35 -11.02
CA TRP A 275 -6.80 -2.72 -12.33
C TRP A 275 -5.90 -3.43 -13.34
N ALA A 276 -6.38 -3.61 -14.55
CA ALA A 276 -5.52 -3.69 -15.72
C ALA A 276 -5.59 -2.34 -16.45
N TYR A 277 -4.50 -1.91 -17.06
CA TYR A 277 -4.37 -0.64 -17.76
C TYR A 277 -4.03 -0.87 -19.22
N ARG A 278 -4.47 0.04 -20.09
CA ARG A 278 -4.17 0.00 -21.51
C ARG A 278 -3.77 1.38 -22.01
N ASN A 279 -2.68 1.42 -22.77
CA ASN A 279 -2.34 2.57 -23.57
C ASN A 279 -3.17 2.50 -24.86
N SER A 280 -4.13 3.41 -25.02
CA SER A 280 -5.07 3.38 -26.16
C SER A 280 -4.40 3.65 -27.51
N VAL A 281 -3.20 4.25 -27.51
CA VAL A 281 -2.44 4.56 -28.73
C VAL A 281 -1.59 3.37 -29.17
N THR A 282 -0.86 2.75 -28.23
CA THR A 282 0.06 1.65 -28.56
C THR A 282 -0.59 0.27 -28.47
N GLY A 283 -1.74 0.15 -27.79
CA GLY A 283 -2.38 -1.11 -27.48
C GLY A 283 -1.69 -1.91 -26.37
N GLU A 284 -0.62 -1.38 -25.76
CA GLU A 284 0.09 -2.05 -24.66
C GLU A 284 -0.84 -2.21 -23.45
N VAL A 285 -0.84 -3.41 -22.86
CA VAL A 285 -1.64 -3.75 -21.67
C VAL A 285 -0.74 -4.05 -20.47
N TRP A 286 -1.06 -3.41 -19.34
CA TRP A 286 -0.50 -3.65 -18.02
C TRP A 286 -1.53 -4.36 -17.14
N TYR A 287 -1.12 -5.37 -16.37
CA TYR A 287 -1.99 -6.14 -15.47
C TYR A 287 -1.59 -5.96 -14.01
#